data_AF-A0A080WVT8-F1
#
_entry.id   AF-A0A080WVT8-F1
#
_cell.length_a   1.000
_cell.length_b   1.000
_cell.length_c   1.000
_cell.angle_alpha   90.00
_cell.angle_beta   90.00
_cell.angle_gamma   90.00
#
_symmetry.space_group_name_H-M   'P 1'
#
loop_
_entity.id
_entity.type
_entity.pdbx_description
1 polymer ?
#
loop_
_entity_poly.entity_id
_entity_poly.type
_entity_poly.pdbx_seq_one_letter_code
_entity_poly.pdbx_strand_id
1 'polypeptide(L)'
;MLAVFGSTMRSDRSARLFKVEVPRLDCFFSGTGDMFGALMVGRLREAVFNDSPALRETASWVSPDNVAMTDLPLAKATEKVLASMHTVLEKTMIARNEELARYQNEDENNDAEFAHLPEEERKAALEKRARLRASKAAEIRLVRNVEHVRHPVVKFKVREWNQ
;
A
#
# COMPACT_ATOMS: atom_id res chain seq x y z
N MET A 1 4.70 -2.52 -14.10
CA MET A 1 3.53 -1.70 -13.69
C MET A 1 2.56 -2.59 -12.94
N LEU A 2 1.87 -2.08 -11.92
CA LEU A 2 0.77 -2.77 -11.22
C LEU A 2 -0.55 -2.14 -11.67
N ALA A 3 -1.53 -2.96 -12.03
CA ALA A 3 -2.88 -2.51 -12.37
C ALA A 3 -3.85 -2.88 -11.25
N VAL A 4 -4.63 -1.90 -10.80
CA VAL A 4 -5.69 -2.06 -9.82
C VAL A 4 -7.02 -1.83 -10.51
N PHE A 5 -7.93 -2.78 -10.37
CA PHE A 5 -9.26 -2.72 -10.97
C PHE A 5 -10.31 -2.59 -9.87
N GLY A 6 -11.31 -1.76 -10.13
CA GLY A 6 -12.49 -1.65 -9.29
C GLY A 6 -13.75 -1.78 -10.14
N SER A 7 -14.82 -2.26 -9.51
CA SER A 7 -16.12 -2.42 -10.16
C SER A 7 -17.24 -2.01 -9.21
N THR A 8 -18.26 -1.37 -9.76
CA THR A 8 -19.57 -1.24 -9.11
C THR A 8 -20.66 -1.66 -10.10
N MET A 9 -21.90 -1.68 -9.67
CA MET A 9 -23.03 -2.10 -10.50
C MET A 9 -24.01 -0.95 -10.69
N ARG A 10 -24.62 -0.83 -11.87
CA ARG A 10 -25.77 0.03 -12.15
C ARG A 10 -27.09 -0.67 -11.78
N SER A 11 -28.20 0.06 -11.78
CA SER A 11 -29.53 -0.52 -11.51
C SER A 11 -29.93 -1.61 -12.52
N ASP A 12 -29.45 -1.49 -13.77
CA ASP A 12 -29.63 -2.47 -14.85
C ASP A 12 -28.72 -3.71 -14.72
N ARG A 13 -27.95 -3.80 -13.62
CA ARG A 13 -26.94 -4.84 -13.34
C ARG A 13 -25.70 -4.81 -14.23
N SER A 14 -25.54 -3.81 -15.09
CA SER A 14 -24.29 -3.63 -15.84
C SER A 14 -23.14 -3.20 -14.93
N ALA A 15 -21.93 -3.63 -15.25
CA ALA A 15 -20.74 -3.31 -14.49
C ALA A 15 -20.18 -1.93 -14.87
N ARG A 16 -19.70 -1.19 -13.87
CA ARG A 16 -18.94 0.06 -14.01
C ARG A 16 -17.50 -0.22 -13.62
N LEU A 17 -16.70 -0.62 -14.61
CA LEU A 17 -15.31 -1.02 -14.42
C LEU A 17 -14.39 0.20 -14.56
N PHE A 18 -13.41 0.29 -13.66
CA PHE A 18 -12.36 1.28 -13.76
C PHE A 18 -11.00 0.68 -13.44
N LYS A 19 -9.95 1.32 -13.94
CA LYS A 19 -8.56 0.88 -13.77
C LYS A 19 -7.70 2.04 -13.27
N VAL A 20 -6.76 1.73 -12.38
CA VAL A 20 -5.66 2.62 -11.99
C VAL A 20 -4.34 1.89 -12.21
N GLU A 21 -3.37 2.59 -12.78
CA GLU A 21 -2.03 2.05 -12.97
C GLU A 21 -1.03 2.73 -12.04
N VAL A 22 -0.20 1.93 -11.38
CA VAL A 22 0.78 2.39 -10.39
C VAL A 22 2.14 1.76 -10.71
N PRO A 23 3.26 2.49 -10.55
CA PRO A 23 4.60 1.91 -10.68
C PRO A 23 4.80 0.80 -9.64
N ARG A 24 5.37 -0.33 -10.07
CA ARG A 24 5.72 -1.43 -9.18
C ARG A 24 7.01 -1.04 -8.46
N LEU A 25 7.00 -1.08 -7.13
CA LEU A 25 8.21 -0.96 -6.32
C LEU A 25 8.85 -2.34 -6.19
N ASP A 26 10.16 -2.42 -6.43
CA ASP A 26 10.91 -3.68 -6.36
C ASP A 26 11.38 -3.95 -4.92
N CYS A 27 10.41 -4.22 -4.05
CA CYS A 27 10.65 -4.55 -2.66
C CYS A 27 9.52 -5.43 -2.14
N PHE A 28 9.88 -6.43 -1.33
CA PHE A 28 8.89 -7.15 -0.54
C PHE A 28 8.48 -6.29 0.65
N PHE A 29 7.19 -6.17 0.90
CA PHE A 29 6.63 -5.42 2.02
C PHE A 29 5.64 -6.31 2.77
N SER A 30 5.71 -6.30 4.09
CA SER A 30 4.73 -6.99 4.94
C SER A 30 3.60 -6.05 5.35
N GLY A 31 2.34 -6.49 5.29
CA GLY A 31 1.17 -5.72 5.73
C GLY A 31 0.54 -4.77 4.68
N THR A 32 0.90 -4.90 3.40
CA THR A 32 0.33 -4.04 2.33
C THR A 32 -1.17 -4.23 2.15
N GLY A 33 -1.66 -5.47 2.31
CA GLY A 33 -3.09 -5.80 2.24
C GLY A 33 -3.90 -5.15 3.36
N ASP A 34 -3.41 -5.25 4.60
CA ASP A 34 -4.06 -4.64 5.77
C ASP A 34 -4.11 -3.11 5.64
N MET A 35 -2.99 -2.51 5.20
CA MET A 35 -2.94 -1.09 4.89
C MET A 35 -3.95 -0.70 3.81
N PHE A 36 -4.01 -1.44 2.70
CA PHE A 36 -4.97 -1.18 1.63
C PHE A 36 -6.41 -1.23 2.17
N GLY A 37 -6.79 -2.34 2.82
CA GLY A 37 -8.14 -2.52 3.36
C GLY A 37 -8.55 -1.44 4.34
N ALA A 38 -7.69 -1.12 5.32
CA ALA A 38 -7.97 -0.12 6.33
C ALA A 38 -8.13 1.29 5.73
N LEU A 39 -7.24 1.69 4.82
CA LEU A 39 -7.35 2.98 4.14
C LEU A 39 -8.56 3.04 3.22
N MET A 40 -8.89 1.93 2.56
CA MET A 40 -10.01 1.86 1.63
C MET A 40 -11.33 2.12 2.34
N VAL A 41 -11.55 1.52 3.52
CA VAL A 41 -12.74 1.79 4.33
C VAL A 41 -12.85 3.28 4.70
N GLY A 42 -11.77 3.87 5.21
CA GLY A 42 -11.76 5.28 5.61
C GLY A 42 -11.99 6.25 4.44
N ARG A 43 -11.29 6.03 3.32
CA ARG A 43 -11.38 6.89 2.13
C ARG A 43 -12.68 6.71 1.38
N LEU A 44 -13.24 5.51 1.33
CA LEU A 44 -14.56 5.31 0.75
C LEU A 44 -15.61 6.05 1.56
N ARG A 45 -15.60 5.91 2.88
CA ARG A 45 -16.50 6.66 3.76
C ARG A 45 -16.36 8.16 3.52
N GLU A 46 -15.15 8.70 3.53
CA GLU A 46 -14.90 10.12 3.23
C GLU A 46 -15.47 10.54 1.85
N ALA A 47 -15.16 9.78 0.79
CA ALA A 47 -15.58 10.11 -0.56
C ALA A 47 -17.11 10.14 -0.66
N VAL A 48 -17.79 9.18 -0.04
CA VAL A 48 -19.25 9.14 -0.06
C VAL A 48 -19.87 10.26 0.79
N PHE A 49 -19.30 10.55 1.96
CA PHE A 49 -19.74 11.66 2.82
C PHE A 49 -19.66 13.03 2.13
N ASN A 50 -18.66 13.22 1.26
CA ASN A 50 -18.50 14.45 0.50
C ASN A 50 -19.42 14.55 -0.72
N ASP A 51 -19.91 13.42 -1.23
CA ASP A 51 -20.70 13.34 -2.48
C ASP A 51 -22.20 13.49 -2.23
N SER A 52 -22.72 12.99 -1.09
CA SER A 52 -24.14 13.12 -0.76
C SER A 52 -24.43 13.10 0.74
N PRO A 53 -25.19 14.08 1.28
CA PRO A 53 -25.70 14.04 2.65
C PRO A 53 -26.60 12.82 2.93
N ALA A 54 -27.23 12.27 1.88
CA ALA A 54 -28.22 11.19 1.96
C ALA A 54 -27.65 9.85 2.47
N LEU A 55 -26.32 9.69 2.54
CA LEU A 55 -25.69 8.46 3.03
C LEU A 55 -26.01 8.16 4.49
N ARG A 56 -26.29 9.18 5.31
CA ARG A 56 -26.61 8.98 6.74
C ARG A 56 -27.97 8.33 6.95
N GLU A 57 -28.85 8.46 5.96
CA GLU A 57 -30.27 8.13 6.08
C GLU A 57 -30.69 6.96 5.19
N THR A 58 -29.83 6.59 4.22
CA THR A 58 -30.14 5.54 3.24
C THR A 58 -29.39 4.24 3.57
N ALA A 59 -30.12 3.23 4.04
CA ALA A 59 -29.59 1.88 4.17
C ALA A 59 -29.20 1.32 2.80
N SER A 60 -28.07 0.61 2.71
CA SER A 60 -27.57 -0.03 1.47
C SER A 60 -27.43 0.95 0.29
N TRP A 61 -26.94 2.15 0.55
CA TRP A 61 -26.73 3.17 -0.48
C TRP A 61 -25.80 2.71 -1.61
N VAL A 62 -26.15 3.07 -2.84
CA VAL A 62 -25.36 2.84 -4.05
C VAL A 62 -25.32 4.13 -4.85
N SER A 63 -24.21 4.40 -5.55
CA SER A 63 -24.07 5.57 -6.41
C SER A 63 -25.08 5.52 -7.56
N PRO A 64 -25.83 6.62 -7.81
CA PRO A 64 -26.78 6.72 -8.92
C PRO A 64 -26.16 6.37 -10.28
N ASP A 65 -26.99 5.94 -11.23
CA ASP A 65 -26.52 5.45 -12.54
C ASP A 65 -25.93 6.54 -13.43
N ASN A 66 -26.27 7.81 -13.18
CA ASN A 66 -25.72 8.97 -13.88
C ASN A 66 -24.32 9.37 -13.40
N VAL A 67 -23.81 8.77 -12.32
CA VAL A 67 -22.44 9.00 -11.85
C VAL A 67 -21.47 8.26 -12.77
N ALA A 68 -20.56 9.01 -13.40
CA ALA A 68 -19.51 8.46 -14.24
C ALA A 68 -18.59 7.53 -13.44
N MET A 69 -18.04 6.50 -14.08
CA MET A 69 -17.22 5.48 -13.40
C MET A 69 -15.96 6.05 -12.73
N THR A 70 -15.39 7.12 -13.28
CA THR A 70 -14.25 7.86 -12.72
C THR A 70 -14.62 8.72 -11.51
N ASP A 71 -15.89 9.12 -11.41
CA ASP A 71 -16.40 9.99 -10.36
C ASP A 71 -17.04 9.24 -9.20
N LEU A 72 -17.13 7.91 -9.32
CA LEU A 72 -17.59 7.04 -8.24
C LEU A 72 -16.78 7.30 -6.96
N PRO A 73 -17.43 7.29 -5.78
CA PRO A 73 -16.71 7.38 -4.51
C PRO A 73 -15.64 6.30 -4.36
N LEU A 74 -15.89 5.08 -4.87
CA LEU A 74 -14.91 4.00 -4.90
C LEU A 74 -13.68 4.35 -5.75
N ALA A 75 -13.87 4.98 -6.91
CA ALA A 75 -12.78 5.42 -7.78
C ALA A 75 -11.94 6.52 -7.10
N LYS A 76 -12.59 7.59 -6.62
CA LYS A 76 -11.95 8.70 -5.89
C LYS A 76 -11.16 8.20 -4.68
N ALA A 77 -11.73 7.27 -3.93
CA ALA A 77 -11.09 6.70 -2.77
C ALA A 77 -9.91 5.79 -3.13
N THR A 78 -10.02 5.00 -4.22
CA THR A 78 -8.91 4.20 -4.75
C THR A 78 -7.72 5.08 -5.14
N GLU A 79 -7.94 6.22 -5.80
CA GLU A 79 -6.85 7.18 -6.12
C GLU A 79 -6.08 7.62 -4.88
N LYS A 80 -6.81 8.02 -3.82
CA LYS A 80 -6.22 8.48 -2.55
C LYS A 80 -5.45 7.36 -1.86
N VAL A 81 -6.02 6.15 -1.78
CA VAL A 81 -5.37 4.99 -1.15
C VAL A 81 -4.07 4.64 -1.86
N LEU A 82 -4.10 4.54 -3.19
CA LEU A 82 -2.91 4.18 -3.97
C LEU A 82 -1.84 5.28 -3.88
N ALA A 83 -2.22 6.55 -3.86
CA ALA A 83 -1.29 7.66 -3.64
C ALA A 83 -0.61 7.60 -2.25
N SER A 84 -1.39 7.36 -1.19
CA SER A 84 -0.88 7.17 0.17
C SER A 84 0.06 5.96 0.24
N MET A 85 -0.40 4.79 -0.24
CA MET A 85 0.38 3.56 -0.21
C MET A 85 1.68 3.70 -0.97
N HIS A 86 1.66 4.20 -2.21
CA HIS A 86 2.87 4.33 -2.99
C HIS A 86 3.92 5.20 -2.30
N THR A 87 3.51 6.33 -1.73
CA THR A 87 4.41 7.24 -1.02
C THR A 87 4.99 6.60 0.24
N VAL A 88 4.16 5.90 1.03
CA VAL A 88 4.61 5.20 2.25
C VAL A 88 5.55 4.05 1.92
N LEU A 89 5.26 3.28 0.87
CA LEU A 89 6.07 2.14 0.44
C LEU A 89 7.41 2.60 -0.16
N GLU A 90 7.41 3.66 -0.96
CA GLU A 90 8.64 4.28 -1.48
C GLU A 90 9.56 4.74 -0.33
N LYS A 91 9.02 5.47 0.65
CA LYS A 91 9.78 5.89 1.84
C LYS A 91 10.23 4.72 2.72
N THR A 92 9.41 3.69 2.83
CA THR A 92 9.77 2.45 3.55
C THR A 92 10.94 1.76 2.85
N MET A 93 10.93 1.67 1.51
CA MET A 93 12.00 1.07 0.71
C MET A 93 13.32 1.84 0.85
N ILE A 94 13.28 3.17 0.78
CA ILE A 94 14.48 4.01 1.00
C ILE A 94 15.07 3.72 2.39
N ALA A 95 14.23 3.81 3.42
CA ALA A 95 14.70 3.66 4.79
C ALA A 95 15.10 2.21 5.15
N ARG A 96 14.53 1.21 4.46
CA ARG A 96 14.95 -0.20 4.49
C ARG A 96 16.37 -0.33 3.93
N ASN A 97 16.61 0.23 2.75
CA ASN A 97 17.90 0.12 2.07
C ASN A 97 19.01 0.78 2.91
N GLU A 98 18.73 1.94 3.50
CA GLU A 98 19.65 2.60 4.45
C GLU A 98 19.93 1.76 5.70
N GLU A 99 18.93 1.05 6.22
CA GLU A 99 19.11 0.17 7.39
C GLU A 99 19.91 -1.10 7.04
N LEU A 100 19.66 -1.70 5.89
CA LEU A 100 20.43 -2.85 5.42
C LEU A 100 21.90 -2.50 5.16
N ALA A 101 22.17 -1.34 4.57
CA ALA A 101 23.54 -0.85 4.38
C ALA A 101 24.28 -0.66 5.72
N ARG A 102 23.58 -0.17 6.76
CA ARG A 102 24.16 -0.07 8.11
C ARG A 102 24.49 -1.43 8.70
N TYR A 103 23.60 -2.41 8.57
CA TYR A 103 23.86 -3.76 9.06
C TYR A 103 25.04 -4.43 8.35
N GLN A 104 25.21 -4.22 7.04
CA GLN A 104 26.37 -4.73 6.30
C GLN A 104 27.67 -4.16 6.87
N ASN A 105 27.72 -2.84 7.08
CA ASN A 105 28.89 -2.20 7.68
C ASN A 105 29.14 -2.69 9.12
N GLU A 106 28.10 -2.92 9.92
CA GLU A 106 28.26 -3.46 11.27
C GLU A 106 28.79 -4.90 11.28
N ASP A 107 28.34 -5.74 10.35
CA ASP A 107 28.79 -7.12 10.23
C ASP A 107 30.27 -7.18 9.78
N GLU A 108 30.67 -6.37 8.79
CA GLU A 108 32.08 -6.23 8.37
C GLU A 108 33.00 -5.80 9.53
N ASN A 109 32.47 -5.02 10.47
CA ASN A 109 33.23 -4.50 11.60
C ASN A 109 33.15 -5.40 12.86
N ASN A 110 32.25 -6.38 12.93
CA ASN A 110 31.93 -7.06 14.20
C ASN A 110 31.56 -8.55 14.06
N ASP A 111 32.40 -9.33 13.36
CA ASP A 111 32.28 -10.79 13.21
C ASP A 111 32.57 -11.60 14.49
N ALA A 112 32.82 -10.94 15.62
CA ALA A 112 33.24 -11.58 16.87
C ALA A 112 32.15 -12.46 17.53
N GLU A 113 30.87 -12.18 17.27
CA GLU A 113 29.74 -12.81 17.96
C GLU A 113 29.62 -14.32 17.66
N PHE A 114 29.90 -14.73 16.42
CA PHE A 114 29.80 -16.15 15.99
C PHE A 114 31.15 -16.80 15.74
N ALA A 115 32.26 -16.12 16.08
CA ALA A 115 33.62 -16.61 15.84
C ALA A 115 33.95 -17.92 16.57
N HIS A 116 33.23 -18.22 17.67
CA HIS A 116 33.40 -19.42 18.48
C HIS A 116 32.66 -20.65 17.93
N LEU A 117 31.82 -20.49 16.90
CA LEU A 117 31.04 -21.58 16.31
C LEU A 117 31.82 -22.31 15.20
N PRO A 118 31.54 -23.61 14.98
CA PRO A 118 31.99 -24.33 13.79
C PRO A 118 31.54 -23.61 12.51
N GLU A 119 32.32 -23.73 11.43
CA GLU A 119 32.12 -22.97 10.19
C GLU A 119 30.70 -23.10 9.60
N GLU A 120 30.15 -24.31 9.57
CA GLU A 120 28.79 -24.58 9.09
C GLU A 120 27.72 -23.89 9.95
N GLU A 121 27.86 -23.96 11.27
CA GLU A 121 26.93 -23.33 12.22
C GLU A 121 27.04 -21.81 12.18
N ARG A 122 28.25 -21.28 12.04
CA ARG A 122 28.52 -19.84 11.86
C ARG A 122 27.82 -19.31 10.62
N LYS A 123 27.97 -20.01 9.49
CA LYS A 123 27.32 -19.63 8.22
C LYS A 123 25.79 -19.63 8.36
N ALA A 124 25.22 -20.67 8.95
CA ALA A 124 23.78 -20.75 9.18
C ALA A 124 23.27 -19.64 10.12
N ALA A 125 24.03 -19.28 11.16
CA ALA A 125 23.70 -18.20 12.08
C ALA A 125 23.71 -16.82 11.38
N LEU A 126 24.72 -16.55 10.56
CA LEU A 126 24.84 -15.32 9.76
C LEU A 126 23.69 -15.20 8.75
N GLU A 127 23.37 -16.27 8.01
CA GLU A 127 22.24 -16.29 7.07
C GLU A 127 20.91 -16.04 7.78
N LYS A 128 20.70 -16.67 8.94
CA LYS A 128 19.49 -16.45 9.76
C LYS A 128 19.38 -14.99 10.24
N ARG A 129 20.49 -14.40 10.72
CA ARG A 129 20.56 -12.99 11.14
C ARG A 129 20.25 -12.05 9.98
N ALA A 130 20.85 -12.28 8.82
CA ALA A 130 20.59 -11.51 7.61
C ALA A 130 19.12 -11.58 7.20
N ARG A 131 18.52 -12.77 7.22
CA ARG A 131 17.08 -12.96 6.90
C ARG A 131 16.17 -12.22 7.87
N LEU A 132 16.45 -12.30 9.17
CA LEU A 132 15.65 -11.61 10.20
C LEU A 132 15.73 -10.09 10.03
N ARG A 133 16.92 -9.55 9.77
CA ARG A 133 17.12 -8.12 9.48
C ARG A 133 16.39 -7.70 8.20
N ALA A 134 16.49 -8.48 7.13
CA ALA A 134 15.76 -8.22 5.89
C ALA A 134 14.25 -8.20 6.08
N SER A 135 13.71 -9.14 6.87
CA SER A 135 12.29 -9.20 7.21
C SER A 135 11.84 -8.01 8.05
N LYS A 136 12.59 -7.67 9.10
CA LYS A 136 12.29 -6.53 9.98
C LYS A 136 12.34 -5.20 9.21
N ALA A 137 13.34 -5.03 8.35
CA ALA A 137 13.49 -3.82 7.55
C ALA A 137 12.39 -3.70 6.46
N ALA A 138 11.72 -4.80 6.10
CA ALA A 138 10.60 -4.84 5.15
C ALA A 138 9.22 -4.51 5.77
N GLU A 139 9.15 -4.28 7.09
CA GLU A 139 7.91 -3.83 7.74
C GLU A 139 7.53 -2.41 7.32
N ILE A 140 6.24 -2.20 7.02
CA ILE A 140 5.74 -0.90 6.58
C ILE A 140 5.86 0.13 7.70
N ARG A 141 6.51 1.26 7.41
CA ARG A 141 6.72 2.35 8.36
C ARG A 141 5.56 3.34 8.36
N LEU A 142 4.34 2.84 8.58
CA LEU A 142 3.11 3.63 8.44
C LEU A 142 3.07 4.85 9.36
N VAL A 143 3.33 4.64 10.65
CA VAL A 143 3.24 5.69 11.69
C VAL A 143 4.20 6.86 11.39
N ARG A 144 5.41 6.56 10.93
CA ARG A 144 6.42 7.57 10.55
C ARG A 144 6.01 8.38 9.32
N ASN A 145 5.06 7.87 8.53
CA ASN A 145 4.60 8.46 7.29
C ASN A 145 3.11 8.81 7.32
N VAL A 146 2.53 8.98 8.52
CA VAL A 146 1.09 9.23 8.71
C VAL A 146 0.58 10.46 7.97
N GLU A 147 1.42 11.45 7.74
CA GLU A 147 1.04 12.65 7.01
C GLU A 147 0.66 12.34 5.55
N HIS A 148 1.38 11.43 4.90
CA HIS A 148 1.07 10.95 3.56
C HIS A 148 -0.20 10.08 3.52
N VAL A 149 -0.59 9.55 4.68
CA VAL A 149 -1.85 8.84 4.86
C VAL A 149 -3.00 9.82 5.04
N ARG A 150 -2.82 10.94 5.76
CA ARG A 150 -3.87 11.95 6.01
C ARG A 150 -4.10 12.87 4.81
N HIS A 151 -3.02 13.32 4.18
CA HIS A 151 -3.03 14.30 3.11
C HIS A 151 -2.29 13.77 1.87
N PRO A 152 -2.83 12.75 1.17
CA PRO A 152 -2.22 12.21 -0.03
C PRO A 152 -2.21 13.21 -1.18
N VAL A 153 -1.08 13.30 -1.88
CA VAL A 153 -0.99 13.96 -3.18
C VAL A 153 -1.35 12.94 -4.25
N VAL A 154 -2.51 13.10 -4.88
CA VAL A 154 -3.00 12.14 -5.89
C VAL A 154 -2.15 12.23 -7.16
N LYS A 155 -1.35 11.19 -7.41
CA LYS A 155 -0.49 11.04 -8.61
C LYS A 155 -1.07 10.09 -9.65
N PHE A 156 -1.89 9.14 -9.22
CA PHE A 156 -2.46 8.09 -10.08
C PHE A 156 -3.93 8.38 -10.31
N LYS A 157 -4.32 8.34 -11.58
CA LYS A 157 -5.68 8.66 -12.00
C LYS A 157 -6.42 7.44 -12.49
N VAL A 158 -7.68 7.37 -12.08
CA VAL A 158 -8.63 6.38 -12.57
C VAL A 158 -8.89 6.65 -14.04
N ARG A 159 -8.97 5.55 -14.80
CA ARG A 159 -9.37 5.55 -16.20
C ARG A 159 -10.52 4.57 -16.37
N GLU A 160 -11.36 4.88 -17.33
CA GLU A 160 -12.38 3.95 -17.78
C GLU A 160 -11.72 2.66 -18.29
N TRP A 161 -12.37 1.53 -18.00
CA TRP A 161 -11.96 0.25 -18.55
C TRP A 161 -13.12 -0.32 -19.36
N ASN A 162 -13.08 -0.04 -20.66
CA ASN A 162 -14.02 -0.58 -21.63
C ASN A 162 -13.39 -1.84 -22.23
N GLN A 163 -14.03 -2.99 -22.02
CA GLN A 163 -13.64 -4.28 -22.61
C GLN A 163 -14.21 -4.40 -24.02
#